data_AF-A0A1Z7ZIQ7-F1
#
_entry.id   AF-A0A1Z7ZIQ7-F1
#
_cell.length_a   1.000
_cell.length_b   1.000
_cell.length_c   1.000
_cell.angle_alpha   90.00
_cell.angle_beta   90.00
_cell.angle_gamma   90.00
#
_symmetry.space_group_name_H-M   'P 1'
#
loop_
_entity.id
_entity.type
_entity.pdbx_description
1 polymer ?
#
loop_
_entity_poly.entity_id
_entity_poly.type
_entity_poly.pdbx_seq_one_letter_code
_entity_poly.pdbx_strand_id
1 'polypeptide(L)'
;MIAKTTNQKGFLFDLIIYISIMFLIREIYFPKIGFIVNGLIWSLTTLIIATWRMKVRNISWKDLGLCKPKSFKKTLFVTIGILIAIVISIMAFEMIKDYLPFSLEQKNYSENSASKFGKLKGNWLLFFTIIPAVLLESMLEELLDRGFLINWFEQLFSKTSVATILAVILQALIFGFRHSYDLSDRSIRVGLIGLIMGIAYVKFGRNLWPIIIAHCILNTMSMVDRV
;
A
#
# COMPACT_ATOMS: atom_id res chain seq x y z
N MET A 1 11.59 36.65 -4.61
CA MET A 1 11.29 35.35 -5.24
C MET A 1 9.84 35.01 -4.88
N ILE A 2 8.90 35.16 -5.81
CA ILE A 2 7.47 34.93 -5.54
C ILE A 2 7.27 33.42 -5.33
N ALA A 3 6.89 33.00 -4.13
CA ALA A 3 6.60 31.61 -3.83
C ALA A 3 5.53 31.11 -4.81
N LYS A 4 5.89 30.12 -5.65
CA LYS A 4 4.95 29.48 -6.57
C LYS A 4 3.83 28.89 -5.72
N THR A 5 2.65 29.51 -5.76
CA THR A 5 1.52 29.10 -4.92
C THR A 5 1.09 27.70 -5.35
N THR A 6 1.36 26.71 -4.50
CA THR A 6 0.88 25.34 -4.74
C THR A 6 -0.64 25.36 -4.83
N ASN A 7 -1.20 24.82 -5.92
CA ASN A 7 -2.64 24.73 -6.13
C ASN A 7 -3.27 23.63 -5.24
N GLN A 8 -3.35 23.89 -3.93
CA GLN A 8 -3.87 22.94 -2.94
C GLN A 8 -5.30 22.49 -3.27
N LYS A 9 -6.16 23.38 -3.77
CA LYS A 9 -7.52 23.05 -4.20
C LYS A 9 -7.52 22.03 -5.34
N GLY A 10 -6.57 22.16 -6.26
CA GLY A 10 -6.34 21.20 -7.32
C GLY A 10 -5.95 19.82 -6.79
N PHE A 11 -4.99 19.74 -5.86
CA PHE A 11 -4.60 18.46 -5.26
C PHE A 11 -5.70 17.84 -4.40
N LEU A 12 -6.50 18.65 -3.69
CA LEU A 12 -7.69 18.19 -2.99
C LEU A 12 -8.70 17.55 -3.94
N PHE A 13 -8.97 18.21 -5.07
CA PHE A 13 -9.87 17.68 -6.10
C PHE A 13 -9.37 16.35 -6.68
N ASP A 14 -8.06 16.26 -6.97
CA ASP A 14 -7.43 15.02 -7.44
C ASP A 14 -7.60 13.88 -6.42
N LEU A 15 -7.38 14.18 -5.13
CA LEU A 15 -7.52 13.23 -4.03
C LEU A 15 -8.96 12.76 -3.84
N ILE A 16 -9.94 13.67 -3.92
CA ILE A 16 -11.37 13.32 -3.84
C ILE A 16 -11.71 12.30 -4.93
N ILE A 17 -11.39 12.60 -6.20
CA ILE A 17 -11.63 11.67 -7.31
C ILE A 17 -10.95 10.33 -7.06
N TYR A 18 -9.65 10.37 -6.76
CA TYR A 18 -8.84 9.18 -6.62
C TYR A 18 -9.34 8.26 -5.49
N ILE A 19 -9.57 8.82 -4.30
CA ILE A 19 -10.04 8.08 -3.12
C ILE A 19 -11.45 7.55 -3.36
N SER A 20 -12.35 8.34 -3.96
CA SER A 20 -13.70 7.87 -4.32
C SER A 20 -13.64 6.67 -5.26
N ILE A 21 -12.86 6.74 -6.35
CA ILE A 21 -12.74 5.60 -7.28
C ILE A 21 -12.10 4.39 -6.59
N MET A 22 -11.07 4.60 -5.77
CA MET A 22 -10.38 3.53 -5.05
C MET A 22 -11.31 2.70 -4.15
N PHE A 23 -12.32 3.34 -3.54
CA PHE A 23 -13.33 2.62 -2.76
C PHE A 23 -14.49 2.10 -3.62
N LEU A 24 -15.03 2.92 -4.54
CA LEU A 24 -16.20 2.54 -5.35
C LEU A 24 -15.93 1.37 -6.30
N ILE A 25 -14.72 1.25 -6.86
CA ILE A 25 -14.40 0.15 -7.78
C ILE A 25 -14.48 -1.22 -7.11
N ARG A 26 -14.37 -1.27 -5.77
CA ARG A 26 -14.40 -2.51 -5.00
C ARG A 26 -15.83 -3.04 -4.77
N GLU A 27 -16.83 -2.19 -4.98
CA GLU A 27 -18.23 -2.60 -5.05
C GLU A 27 -18.54 -3.39 -6.33
N ILE A 28 -17.66 -3.29 -7.34
CA ILE A 28 -17.74 -4.08 -8.57
C ILE A 28 -16.92 -5.35 -8.35
N TYR A 29 -17.61 -6.45 -8.05
CA TYR A 29 -17.03 -7.78 -7.85
C TYR A 29 -17.64 -8.81 -8.81
N PHE A 30 -16.79 -9.52 -9.53
CA PHE A 30 -17.17 -10.60 -10.43
C PHE A 30 -16.82 -11.95 -9.78
N PRO A 31 -17.81 -12.71 -9.26
CA PRO A 31 -17.53 -13.96 -8.53
C PRO A 31 -16.83 -15.03 -9.39
N LYS A 32 -17.02 -15.00 -10.72
CA LYS A 32 -16.54 -16.03 -11.64
C LYS A 32 -15.02 -15.99 -11.90
N ILE A 33 -14.35 -14.86 -11.66
CA ILE A 33 -12.93 -14.67 -12.05
C ILE A 33 -11.95 -14.75 -10.87
N GLY A 34 -12.45 -15.00 -9.65
CA GLY A 34 -11.63 -15.17 -8.45
C GLY A 34 -11.14 -13.85 -7.83
N PHE A 35 -10.74 -13.91 -6.55
CA PHE A 35 -10.40 -12.72 -5.76
C PHE A 35 -9.22 -11.93 -6.34
N ILE A 36 -8.15 -12.61 -6.77
CA ILE A 36 -6.93 -11.93 -7.23
C ILE A 36 -7.14 -11.16 -8.53
N VAL A 37 -7.93 -11.70 -9.46
CA VAL A 37 -8.25 -11.00 -10.70
C VAL A 37 -9.12 -9.77 -10.42
N ASN A 38 -10.08 -9.87 -9.50
CA ASN A 38 -10.84 -8.70 -9.05
C ASN A 38 -9.91 -7.64 -8.40
N GLY A 39 -8.96 -8.07 -7.55
CA GLY A 39 -7.93 -7.21 -6.97
C GLY A 39 -7.17 -6.41 -8.02
N LEU A 40 -6.66 -7.10 -9.04
CA LEU A 40 -5.96 -6.46 -10.17
C LEU A 40 -6.85 -5.47 -10.92
N ILE A 41 -8.14 -5.78 -11.15
CA ILE A 41 -9.07 -4.85 -11.81
C ILE A 41 -9.22 -3.57 -10.97
N TRP A 42 -9.36 -3.71 -9.65
CA TRP A 42 -9.46 -2.57 -8.74
C TRP A 42 -8.20 -1.70 -8.80
N SER A 43 -7.02 -2.31 -8.68
CA SER A 43 -5.72 -1.60 -8.66
C SER A 43 -5.32 -1.03 -10.03
N LEU A 44 -5.66 -1.69 -11.14
CA LEU A 44 -5.43 -1.14 -12.48
C LEU A 44 -6.35 0.04 -12.78
N THR A 45 -7.60 -0.01 -12.32
CA THR A 45 -8.55 1.11 -12.47
C THR A 45 -8.05 2.33 -11.71
N THR A 46 -7.60 2.16 -10.47
CA THR A 46 -7.02 3.26 -9.68
C THR A 46 -5.71 3.75 -10.28
N LEU A 47 -4.88 2.88 -10.86
CA LEU A 47 -3.67 3.27 -11.59
C LEU A 47 -3.98 4.17 -12.79
N ILE A 48 -5.05 3.88 -13.54
CA ILE A 48 -5.51 4.72 -14.65
C ILE A 48 -5.87 6.13 -14.14
N ILE A 49 -6.62 6.21 -13.05
CA ILE A 49 -7.00 7.50 -12.44
C ILE A 49 -5.78 8.25 -11.92
N ALA A 50 -4.87 7.59 -11.20
CA ALA A 50 -3.62 8.18 -10.72
C ALA A 50 -2.80 8.74 -11.89
N THR A 51 -2.59 7.92 -12.93
CA THR A 51 -1.83 8.31 -14.13
C THR A 51 -2.48 9.49 -14.86
N TRP A 52 -3.81 9.52 -14.94
CA TRP A 52 -4.54 10.64 -15.51
C TRP A 52 -4.35 11.93 -14.70
N ARG A 53 -4.49 11.89 -13.36
CA ARG A 53 -4.25 13.06 -12.51
C ARG A 53 -2.79 13.51 -12.55
N MET A 54 -1.84 12.58 -12.58
CA MET A 54 -0.42 12.86 -12.76
C MET A 54 -0.14 13.60 -14.07
N LYS A 55 -0.74 13.16 -15.18
CA LYS A 55 -0.61 13.81 -16.49
C LYS A 55 -1.14 15.25 -16.48
N VAL A 56 -2.28 15.49 -15.82
CA VAL A 56 -2.82 16.86 -15.63
C VAL A 56 -1.85 17.77 -14.87
N ARG A 57 -1.00 17.20 -14.00
CA ARG A 57 0.01 17.93 -13.22
C ARG A 57 1.41 17.93 -13.85
N ASN A 58 1.59 17.33 -15.03
CA ASN A 58 2.90 17.11 -15.66
C ASN A 58 3.90 16.35 -14.75
N ILE A 59 3.40 15.36 -14.00
CA ILE A 59 4.19 14.48 -13.14
C ILE A 59 4.25 13.10 -13.80
N SER A 60 5.41 12.45 -13.77
CA SER A 60 5.63 11.09 -14.26
C SER A 60 5.93 10.12 -13.11
N TRP A 61 5.81 8.82 -13.36
CA TRP A 61 6.18 7.80 -12.37
C TRP A 61 7.66 7.87 -11.95
N LYS A 62 8.53 8.39 -12.82
CA LYS A 62 9.94 8.61 -12.49
C LYS A 62 10.11 9.70 -11.44
N ASP A 63 9.29 10.75 -11.48
CA ASP A 63 9.27 11.83 -10.49
C ASP A 63 8.79 11.34 -9.13
N LEU A 64 7.92 10.32 -9.12
CA LEU A 64 7.42 9.64 -7.92
C LEU A 64 8.28 8.45 -7.49
N GLY A 65 9.49 8.29 -8.05
CA GLY A 65 10.45 7.32 -7.54
C GLY A 65 10.51 5.97 -8.25
N LEU A 66 9.76 5.76 -9.33
CA LEU A 66 9.92 4.60 -10.22
C LEU A 66 11.12 4.81 -11.15
N CYS A 67 12.30 4.86 -10.55
CA CYS A 67 13.56 5.11 -11.23
C CYS A 67 14.61 4.05 -10.86
N LYS A 68 15.60 3.85 -11.72
CA LYS A 68 16.66 2.87 -11.49
C LYS A 68 17.35 3.17 -10.14
N PRO A 69 17.49 2.16 -9.25
CA PRO A 69 18.20 2.37 -7.99
C PRO A 69 19.64 2.83 -8.23
N LYS A 70 20.08 3.85 -7.49
CA LYS A 70 21.46 4.36 -7.57
C LYS A 70 22.49 3.35 -7.06
N SER A 71 22.12 2.50 -6.11
CA SER A 71 22.98 1.49 -5.51
C SER A 71 22.17 0.27 -5.08
N PHE A 72 22.54 -0.89 -5.61
CA PHE A 72 21.93 -2.16 -5.22
C PHE A 72 22.11 -2.46 -3.73
N LYS A 73 23.29 -2.19 -3.17
CA LYS A 73 23.58 -2.39 -1.73
C LYS A 73 22.65 -1.55 -0.86
N LYS A 74 22.42 -0.29 -1.23
CA LYS A 74 21.48 0.59 -0.50
C LYS A 74 20.06 0.05 -0.58
N THR A 75 19.61 -0.38 -1.76
CA THR A 75 18.28 -0.98 -1.92
C THR A 75 18.11 -2.22 -1.05
N LEU A 76 19.10 -3.12 -1.04
CA LEU A 76 19.08 -4.32 -0.23
C LEU A 76 19.01 -4.00 1.27
N PHE A 77 19.87 -3.10 1.76
CA PHE A 77 19.88 -2.70 3.17
C PHE A 77 18.56 -2.06 3.62
N VAL A 78 18.00 -1.17 2.79
CA VAL A 78 16.70 -0.55 3.08
C VAL A 78 15.58 -1.59 3.09
N THR A 79 15.59 -2.52 2.14
CA THR A 79 14.61 -3.62 2.06
C THR A 79 14.66 -4.48 3.33
N ILE A 80 15.84 -4.92 3.74
CA ILE A 80 16.03 -5.71 4.97
C ILE A 80 15.58 -4.91 6.20
N GLY A 81 15.94 -3.62 6.28
CA GLY A 81 15.52 -2.75 7.35
C GLY A 81 13.99 -2.59 7.44
N ILE A 82 13.30 -2.49 6.30
CA ILE A 82 11.82 -2.46 6.24
C ILE A 82 11.24 -3.75 6.81
N LEU A 83 11.73 -4.91 6.35
CA LEU A 83 11.23 -6.22 6.79
C LEU A 83 11.40 -6.40 8.32
N ILE A 84 12.57 -6.08 8.86
CA ILE A 84 12.84 -6.14 10.30
C ILE A 84 11.94 -5.17 11.07
N ALA A 85 11.82 -3.92 10.61
CA ALA A 85 10.99 -2.92 11.26
C ALA A 85 9.51 -3.32 11.30
N ILE A 86 9.00 -3.95 10.24
CA ILE A 86 7.63 -4.47 10.18
C ILE A 86 7.42 -5.57 11.21
N VAL A 87 8.32 -6.55 11.29
CA VAL A 87 8.22 -7.64 12.28
C VAL A 87 8.23 -7.07 13.69
N ILE A 88 9.20 -6.20 14.01
CA ILE A 88 9.30 -5.57 15.34
C ILE A 88 8.04 -4.77 15.67
N SER A 89 7.51 -3.99 14.71
CA SER A 89 6.32 -3.17 14.94
C SER A 89 5.06 -4.01 15.14
N ILE A 90 4.91 -5.12 14.42
CA ILE A 90 3.78 -6.03 14.62
C ILE A 90 3.91 -6.72 15.97
N MET A 91 5.09 -7.23 16.34
CA MET A 91 5.32 -7.83 17.66
C MET A 91 5.02 -6.83 18.80
N ALA A 92 5.49 -5.60 18.67
CA ALA A 92 5.20 -4.55 19.64
C ALA A 92 3.69 -4.29 19.76
N PHE A 93 2.97 -4.21 18.63
CA PHE A 93 1.53 -4.08 18.61
C PHE A 93 0.82 -5.25 19.31
N GLU A 94 1.20 -6.50 19.00
CA GLU A 94 0.62 -7.69 19.63
C GLU A 94 0.82 -7.71 21.16
N MET A 95 1.93 -7.16 21.67
CA MET A 95 2.19 -7.07 23.10
C MET A 95 1.32 -6.02 23.81
N ILE A 96 0.91 -4.96 23.11
CA ILE A 96 0.17 -3.85 23.71
C ILE A 96 -1.33 -3.89 23.42
N LYS A 97 -1.78 -4.69 22.44
CA LYS A 97 -3.15 -4.61 21.93
C LYS A 97 -4.21 -4.89 22.99
N ASP A 98 -3.92 -5.78 23.94
CA ASP A 98 -4.85 -6.16 25.02
C ASP A 98 -5.01 -5.07 26.08
N TYR A 99 -4.13 -4.06 26.08
CA TYR A 99 -4.21 -2.89 26.95
C TYR A 99 -4.89 -1.69 26.28
N LEU A 100 -5.28 -1.79 25.00
CA LEU A 100 -5.98 -0.72 24.31
C LEU A 100 -7.43 -0.61 24.85
N PRO A 101 -7.97 0.62 24.95
CA PRO A 101 -9.31 0.84 25.51
C PRO A 101 -10.46 0.39 24.60
N PHE A 102 -10.16 -0.21 23.45
CA PHE A 102 -11.12 -0.70 22.46
C PHE A 102 -10.85 -2.16 22.14
N SER A 103 -11.91 -2.98 22.10
CA SER A 103 -11.80 -4.36 21.64
C SER A 103 -11.60 -4.39 20.13
N LEU A 104 -10.52 -5.02 19.70
CA LEU A 104 -10.28 -5.25 18.27
C LEU A 104 -10.81 -6.64 17.92
N GLU A 105 -11.83 -6.69 17.07
CA GLU A 105 -12.33 -7.96 16.57
C GLU A 105 -11.23 -8.70 15.81
N GLN A 106 -10.85 -9.86 16.32
CA GLN A 106 -10.00 -10.81 15.61
C GLN A 106 -10.89 -11.64 14.68
N LYS A 107 -11.13 -11.16 13.47
CA LYS A 107 -11.85 -11.94 12.46
C LYS A 107 -10.99 -13.14 12.04
N ASN A 108 -11.55 -14.35 12.17
CA ASN A 108 -10.89 -15.61 11.79
C ASN A 108 -10.39 -15.55 10.34
N TYR A 109 -9.08 -15.39 10.19
CA TYR A 109 -8.41 -15.21 8.92
C TYR A 109 -8.42 -16.49 8.06
N SER A 110 -8.51 -17.67 8.69
CA SER A 110 -8.42 -18.99 8.06
C SER A 110 -9.60 -19.30 7.12
N GLU A 111 -10.85 -19.07 7.54
CA GLU A 111 -12.03 -19.32 6.69
C GLU A 111 -12.11 -18.36 5.50
N ASN A 112 -11.70 -17.10 5.72
CA ASN A 112 -11.79 -16.03 4.71
C ASN A 112 -10.58 -16.01 3.74
N SER A 113 -9.52 -16.77 4.00
CA SER A 113 -8.32 -16.85 3.15
C SER A 113 -8.34 -18.05 2.22
N ALA A 114 -8.84 -19.21 2.68
CA ALA A 114 -9.11 -20.37 1.83
C ALA A 114 -10.14 -20.05 0.73
N SER A 115 -11.11 -19.17 1.01
CA SER A 115 -12.08 -18.70 0.02
C SER A 115 -11.48 -17.77 -1.04
N LYS A 116 -10.44 -16.99 -0.69
CA LYS A 116 -9.85 -15.99 -1.59
C LYS A 116 -8.84 -16.57 -2.58
N PHE A 117 -7.98 -17.47 -2.12
CA PHE A 117 -6.88 -18.01 -2.92
C PHE A 117 -7.09 -19.47 -3.33
N GLY A 118 -8.24 -20.04 -2.98
CA GLY A 118 -8.53 -21.45 -3.20
C GLY A 118 -7.76 -22.37 -2.24
N LYS A 119 -7.78 -23.67 -2.54
CA LYS A 119 -7.11 -24.71 -1.73
C LYS A 119 -5.63 -24.78 -2.10
N LEU A 120 -4.83 -23.88 -1.51
CA LEU A 120 -3.39 -23.83 -1.72
C LEU A 120 -2.62 -24.96 -1.04
N LYS A 121 -3.14 -25.50 0.07
CA LYS A 121 -2.47 -26.54 0.85
C LYS A 121 -2.10 -27.76 -0.03
N GLY A 122 -0.81 -28.02 -0.19
CA GLY A 122 -0.23 -29.07 -1.03
C GLY A 122 -0.27 -28.80 -2.54
N ASN A 123 -0.76 -27.64 -2.99
CA ASN A 123 -1.00 -27.33 -4.40
C ASN A 123 0.00 -26.30 -4.95
N TRP A 124 1.23 -26.75 -5.18
CA TRP A 124 2.31 -25.93 -5.75
C TRP A 124 1.99 -25.39 -7.15
N LEU A 125 1.23 -26.12 -7.96
CA LEU A 125 0.82 -25.65 -9.29
C LEU A 125 -0.05 -24.40 -9.19
N LEU A 126 -1.05 -24.41 -8.29
CA LEU A 126 -1.89 -23.25 -8.04
C LEU A 126 -1.06 -22.08 -7.50
N PHE A 127 -0.13 -22.33 -6.57
CA PHE A 127 0.78 -21.31 -6.06
C PHE A 127 1.56 -20.61 -7.19
N PHE A 128 2.23 -21.37 -8.06
CA PHE A 128 3.00 -20.79 -9.16
C PHE A 128 2.13 -20.10 -10.22
N THR A 129 0.85 -20.48 -10.32
CA THR A 129 -0.11 -19.82 -11.21
C THR A 129 -0.52 -18.45 -10.69
N ILE A 130 -0.72 -18.29 -9.39
CA ILE A 130 -1.27 -17.05 -8.80
C ILE A 130 -0.20 -16.08 -8.28
N ILE A 131 1.00 -16.56 -7.94
CA ILE A 131 2.05 -15.71 -7.36
C ILE A 131 2.43 -14.53 -8.27
N PRO A 132 2.48 -14.60 -9.62
CA PRO A 132 2.81 -13.43 -10.44
C PRO A 132 1.77 -12.32 -10.30
N ALA A 133 0.49 -12.68 -10.20
CA ALA A 133 -0.59 -11.72 -9.99
C ALA A 133 -0.53 -11.07 -8.59
N VAL A 134 -0.17 -11.85 -7.57
CA VAL A 134 0.07 -11.33 -6.20
C VAL A 134 1.23 -10.33 -6.19
N LEU A 135 2.33 -10.64 -6.87
CA LEU A 135 3.50 -9.76 -6.95
C LEU A 135 3.21 -8.48 -7.75
N LEU A 136 2.46 -8.60 -8.85
CA LEU A 136 1.98 -7.44 -9.61
C LEU A 136 1.11 -6.54 -8.72
N GLU A 137 0.19 -7.13 -7.96
CA GLU A 137 -0.65 -6.39 -7.02
C GLU A 137 0.20 -5.67 -5.97
N SER A 138 1.17 -6.34 -5.34
CA SER A 138 2.13 -5.71 -4.41
C SER A 138 2.81 -4.48 -5.01
N MET A 139 3.25 -4.56 -6.27
CA MET A 139 3.88 -3.43 -6.96
C MET A 139 2.89 -2.29 -7.20
N LEU A 140 1.67 -2.61 -7.65
CA LEU A 140 0.61 -1.63 -7.89
C LEU A 140 0.25 -0.87 -6.61
N GLU A 141 0.15 -1.58 -5.48
CA GLU A 141 -0.11 -0.95 -4.18
C GLU A 141 1.00 0.06 -3.81
N GLU A 142 2.28 -0.29 -3.97
CA GLU A 142 3.36 0.66 -3.67
C GLU A 142 3.37 1.89 -4.58
N LEU A 143 3.06 1.72 -5.88
CA LEU A 143 2.91 2.82 -6.83
C LEU A 143 1.79 3.78 -6.41
N LEU A 144 0.64 3.22 -6.06
CA LEU A 144 -0.59 3.95 -5.75
C LEU A 144 -0.54 4.61 -4.38
N ASP A 145 -0.07 3.88 -3.37
CA ASP A 145 -0.04 4.34 -2.00
C ASP A 145 1.19 5.22 -1.74
N ARG A 146 2.41 4.75 -2.04
CA ARG A 146 3.63 5.49 -1.69
C ARG A 146 4.03 6.47 -2.79
N GLY A 147 3.94 6.02 -4.04
CA GLY A 147 4.18 6.89 -5.20
C GLY A 147 3.16 8.02 -5.27
N PHE A 148 1.88 7.71 -5.41
CA PHE A 148 0.85 8.71 -5.67
C PHE A 148 0.29 9.36 -4.39
N LEU A 149 -0.34 8.62 -3.47
CA LEU A 149 -1.07 9.23 -2.33
C LEU A 149 -0.17 10.10 -1.43
N ILE A 150 1.02 9.63 -1.04
CA ILE A 150 1.93 10.43 -0.19
C ILE A 150 2.25 11.77 -0.86
N ASN A 151 2.66 11.75 -2.13
CA ASN A 151 3.03 12.98 -2.83
C ASN A 151 1.81 13.91 -3.01
N TRP A 152 0.62 13.39 -3.26
CA TRP A 152 -0.59 14.22 -3.37
C TRP A 152 -1.00 14.85 -2.05
N PHE A 153 -0.96 14.11 -0.94
CA PHE A 153 -1.21 14.67 0.38
C PHE A 153 -0.18 15.73 0.77
N GLU A 154 1.10 15.54 0.46
CA GLU A 154 2.11 16.55 0.73
C GLU A 154 1.84 17.86 -0.01
N GLN A 155 1.39 17.80 -1.27
CA GLN A 155 1.02 18.98 -2.02
C GLN A 155 -0.27 19.63 -1.48
N LEU A 156 -1.22 18.84 -0.98
CA LEU A 156 -2.40 19.36 -0.30
C LEU A 156 -2.01 20.12 0.97
N PHE A 157 -1.14 19.56 1.80
CA PHE A 157 -0.71 20.13 3.07
C PHE A 157 0.52 21.04 2.97
N SER A 158 0.95 21.44 1.77
CA SER A 158 2.23 22.12 1.53
C SER A 158 2.43 23.47 2.26
N LYS A 159 1.38 24.02 2.88
CA LYS A 159 1.44 25.22 3.72
C LYS A 159 1.75 24.96 5.19
N THR A 160 1.85 23.69 5.59
CA THR A 160 2.17 23.30 6.97
C THR A 160 3.58 22.74 7.05
N SER A 161 4.25 22.92 8.20
CA SER A 161 5.59 22.36 8.43
C SER A 161 5.60 20.84 8.60
N VAL A 162 4.42 20.24 8.79
CA VAL A 162 4.24 18.79 9.06
C VAL A 162 3.59 18.06 7.89
N ALA A 163 3.58 18.64 6.69
CA ALA A 163 2.92 18.09 5.50
C ALA A 163 3.27 16.63 5.21
N THR A 164 4.57 16.30 5.26
CA THR A 164 5.08 14.93 5.04
C THR A 164 4.60 13.95 6.11
N ILE A 165 4.57 14.37 7.38
CA ILE A 165 4.09 13.53 8.48
C ILE A 165 2.60 13.22 8.27
N LEU A 166 1.79 14.25 7.98
CA LEU A 166 0.36 14.09 7.70
C LEU A 166 0.13 13.17 6.50
N ALA A 167 0.89 13.33 5.42
CA ALA A 167 0.77 12.51 4.22
C ALA A 167 1.02 11.02 4.49
N VAL A 168 2.10 10.71 5.22
CA VAL A 168 2.44 9.34 5.59
C VAL A 168 1.39 8.72 6.52
N ILE A 169 0.92 9.47 7.53
CA ILE A 169 -0.12 9.00 8.46
C ILE A 169 -1.43 8.73 7.72
N LEU A 170 -1.92 9.70 6.94
CA LEU A 170 -3.19 9.56 6.23
C LEU A 170 -3.16 8.43 5.20
N GLN A 171 -2.05 8.29 4.47
CA GLN A 171 -1.85 7.17 3.56
C GLN A 171 -1.87 5.83 4.30
N ALA A 172 -1.17 5.71 5.43
CA ALA A 172 -1.15 4.47 6.22
C ALA A 172 -2.53 4.11 6.79
N LEU A 173 -3.31 5.10 7.25
CA LEU A 173 -4.68 4.91 7.71
C LEU A 173 -5.59 4.41 6.58
N ILE A 174 -5.53 5.03 5.40
CA ILE A 174 -6.29 4.61 4.22
C ILE A 174 -5.91 3.18 3.81
N PHE A 175 -4.60 2.89 3.80
CA PHE A 175 -4.08 1.57 3.44
C PHE A 175 -4.57 0.49 4.42
N GLY A 176 -4.49 0.72 5.73
CA GLY A 176 -5.02 -0.19 6.74
C GLY A 176 -6.53 -0.41 6.59
N PHE A 177 -7.30 0.69 6.49
CA PHE A 177 -8.75 0.64 6.38
C PHE A 177 -9.21 -0.11 5.12
N ARG A 178 -8.61 0.14 3.93
CA ARG A 178 -9.04 -0.53 2.69
C ARG A 178 -8.85 -2.04 2.69
N HIS A 179 -8.11 -2.61 3.64
CA HIS A 179 -7.88 -4.05 3.71
C HIS A 179 -8.90 -4.82 4.55
N SER A 180 -9.67 -4.11 5.40
CA SER A 180 -10.67 -4.73 6.26
C SER A 180 -12.03 -4.03 6.29
N TYR A 181 -12.12 -2.78 5.81
CA TYR A 181 -13.33 -1.94 5.84
C TYR A 181 -13.90 -1.68 7.25
N ASP A 182 -13.07 -1.85 8.26
CA ASP A 182 -13.38 -1.64 9.66
C ASP A 182 -12.10 -1.26 10.42
N LEU A 183 -12.26 -0.91 11.70
CA LEU A 183 -11.15 -0.79 12.64
C LEU A 183 -10.94 -2.15 13.32
N SER A 184 -10.14 -3.02 12.72
CA SER A 184 -9.83 -4.36 13.20
C SER A 184 -8.34 -4.55 13.49
N ASP A 185 -8.04 -5.63 14.19
CA ASP A 185 -6.67 -6.14 14.39
C ASP A 185 -5.90 -6.24 13.06
N ARG A 186 -6.58 -6.70 11.99
CA ARG A 186 -6.02 -6.75 10.64
C ARG A 186 -5.77 -5.35 10.05
N SER A 187 -6.71 -4.41 10.19
CA SER A 187 -6.53 -3.08 9.60
C SER A 187 -5.37 -2.34 10.25
N ILE A 188 -5.16 -2.52 11.57
CA ILE A 188 -4.04 -1.90 12.29
C ILE A 188 -2.71 -2.52 11.87
N ARG A 189 -2.58 -3.85 11.85
CA ARG A 189 -1.33 -4.49 11.38
C ARG A 189 -0.96 -4.07 9.96
N VAL A 190 -1.93 -4.04 9.05
CA VAL A 190 -1.71 -3.59 7.66
C VAL A 190 -1.39 -2.08 7.61
N GLY A 191 -2.06 -1.28 8.43
CA GLY A 191 -1.76 0.15 8.59
C GLY A 191 -0.33 0.40 9.07
N LEU A 192 0.18 -0.38 10.04
CA LEU A 192 1.56 -0.32 10.52
C LEU A 192 2.57 -0.68 9.42
N ILE A 193 2.28 -1.70 8.60
CA ILE A 193 3.07 -2.02 7.40
C ILE A 193 3.12 -0.81 6.47
N GLY A 194 1.96 -0.23 6.16
CA GLY A 194 1.85 0.96 5.32
C GLY A 194 2.62 2.15 5.88
N LEU A 195 2.55 2.37 7.20
CA LEU A 195 3.27 3.43 7.90
C LEU A 195 4.79 3.27 7.76
N ILE A 196 5.32 2.08 8.02
CA ILE A 196 6.77 1.81 7.95
C ILE A 196 7.27 1.96 6.51
N MET A 197 6.54 1.43 5.53
CA MET A 197 6.91 1.58 4.12
C MET A 197 6.80 3.04 3.65
N GLY A 198 5.81 3.79 4.11
CA GLY A 198 5.68 5.23 3.83
C GLY A 198 6.83 6.05 4.42
N ILE A 199 7.21 5.78 5.68
CA ILE A 199 8.40 6.38 6.31
C ILE A 199 9.66 6.03 5.53
N ALA A 200 9.85 4.77 5.17
CA ALA A 200 11.01 4.31 4.43
C ALA A 200 11.10 4.98 3.05
N TYR A 201 9.98 5.07 2.33
CA TYR A 201 9.90 5.76 1.05
C TYR A 201 10.39 7.21 1.15
N VAL A 202 9.86 7.99 2.10
CA VAL A 202 10.27 9.38 2.30
C VAL A 202 11.74 9.47 2.73
N LYS A 203 12.15 8.69 3.74
CA LYS A 203 13.48 8.79 4.36
C LYS A 203 14.62 8.34 3.45
N PHE A 204 14.38 7.36 2.58
CA PHE A 204 15.42 6.77 1.73
C PHE A 204 15.46 7.32 0.32
N GLY A 205 14.93 8.54 0.12
CA GLY A 205 15.09 9.31 -1.12
C GLY A 205 14.02 8.99 -2.16
N ARG A 206 12.81 8.62 -1.72
CA ARG A 206 11.63 8.40 -2.57
C ARG A 206 11.91 7.46 -3.73
N ASN A 207 12.55 6.32 -3.45
CA ASN A 207 12.73 5.27 -4.43
C ASN A 207 11.74 4.13 -4.12
N LEU A 208 10.96 3.72 -5.12
CA LEU A 208 9.92 2.71 -4.93
C LEU A 208 10.47 1.28 -4.89
N TRP A 209 11.68 1.01 -5.42
CA TRP A 209 12.17 -0.36 -5.51
C TRP A 209 12.38 -1.06 -4.16
N PRO A 210 13.02 -0.46 -3.14
CA PRO A 210 13.17 -1.12 -1.85
C PRO A 210 11.83 -1.52 -1.22
N ILE A 211 10.81 -0.66 -1.33
CA ILE A 211 9.49 -0.92 -0.76
C ILE A 211 8.69 -1.92 -1.61
N ILE A 212 8.78 -1.87 -2.95
CA ILE A 212 8.21 -2.88 -3.85
C ILE A 212 8.77 -4.27 -3.54
N ILE A 213 10.09 -4.38 -3.42
CA ILE A 213 10.76 -5.65 -3.12
C ILE A 213 10.35 -6.15 -1.74
N ALA A 214 10.36 -5.28 -0.71
CA ALA A 214 9.93 -5.66 0.63
C ALA A 214 8.48 -6.17 0.65
N HIS A 215 7.57 -5.49 -0.04
CA HIS A 215 6.16 -5.90 -0.11
C HIS A 215 6.00 -7.23 -0.87
N CYS A 216 6.68 -7.39 -2.01
CA CYS A 216 6.70 -8.65 -2.76
C CYS A 216 7.19 -9.82 -1.89
N ILE A 217 8.24 -9.61 -1.08
CA ILE A 217 8.76 -10.63 -0.15
C ILE A 217 7.70 -10.97 0.91
N LEU A 218 7.08 -9.97 1.56
CA LEU A 218 6.04 -10.20 2.57
C LEU A 218 4.86 -11.01 2.02
N ASN A 219 4.38 -10.64 0.83
CA ASN A 219 3.28 -11.37 0.20
C ASN A 219 3.71 -12.75 -0.27
N THR A 220 4.95 -12.93 -0.71
CA THR A 220 5.49 -14.26 -1.03
C THR A 220 5.52 -15.15 0.21
N MET A 221 6.07 -14.67 1.33
CA MET A 221 6.09 -15.42 2.60
C MET A 221 4.66 -15.80 3.03
N SER A 222 3.75 -14.83 2.99
CA SER A 222 2.34 -15.07 3.30
C SER A 222 1.67 -16.11 2.37
N MET A 223 2.08 -16.18 1.10
CA MET A 223 1.57 -17.18 0.16
C MET A 223 2.21 -18.55 0.38
N VAL A 224 3.50 -18.61 0.69
CA VAL A 224 4.22 -19.87 1.01
C VAL A 224 3.62 -20.52 2.25
N ASP A 225 3.30 -19.74 3.30
CA ASP A 225 2.66 -20.26 4.52
C ASP A 225 1.27 -20.89 4.27
N ARG A 226 0.67 -20.68 3.10
CA ARG A 226 -0.64 -21.23 2.71
C ARG A 226 -0.55 -22.51 1.87
N VAL A 227 0.64 -22.84 1.35
CA VAL A 227 0.89 -24.05 0.55
C VAL A 227 1.27 -25.21 1.48
#